data_AF-A0A562B9K7-F1
#
_entry.id   AF-A0A562B9K7-F1
#
_cell.length_a   1.000
_cell.length_b   1.000
_cell.length_c   1.000
_cell.angle_alpha   90.00
_cell.angle_beta   90.00
_cell.angle_gamma   90.00
#
_symmetry.space_group_name_H-M   'P 1'
#
loop_
_entity.id
_entity.type
_entity.pdbx_description
1 polymer ?
#
loop_
_entity_poly.entity_id
_entity_poly.type
_entity_poly.pdbx_seq_one_letter_code
_entity_poly.pdbx_strand_id
1 'polypeptide(L)'
;MKVHRIAAAVTLSSALIAGVAGLAKPAHAEPYPARPVKLLVGYPAGGASDTVGRIIANELSHMNGQPVVVENRPGVGGMLAMGLVAKSPADGYTLGVAVSGTMVIGPHLVKATPYDPLTAFAPVSMVAKAPMVLVASPSASFDNVKGLIREARARPDGVMFAAGAQAFDLAMRLFATKADVRMGSVSYAGGTPASIDVMAGRVPVMVDTIGAQQANIRAGKLKALAVLDDRRSAVLPDVPTMIEAGVPGYRAVGWLGIVAPKGTPAPIVDKLNKQLGQIMAKPEVAQKLLALGFEPDTGSASDFARDISEEHASWGAVVKTAGLTAQ
;
A
#
# COMPACT_ATOMS: atom_id res chain seq x y z
N MET A 1 -85.62 32.28 -10.54
CA MET A 1 -85.99 30.89 -10.19
C MET A 1 -85.79 30.03 -11.44
N LYS A 2 -85.13 28.88 -11.28
CA LYS A 2 -84.58 27.95 -12.30
C LYS A 2 -85.50 27.67 -13.50
N VAL A 3 -84.95 27.47 -14.70
CA VAL A 3 -85.01 26.22 -15.52
C VAL A 3 -83.82 26.17 -16.50
N HIS A 4 -83.10 25.05 -16.53
CA HIS A 4 -82.05 24.66 -17.50
C HIS A 4 -82.64 24.04 -18.78
N ARG A 5 -81.95 24.17 -19.93
CA ARG A 5 -81.66 23.09 -20.92
C ARG A 5 -80.82 23.63 -22.10
N ILE A 6 -79.54 23.23 -22.22
CA ILE A 6 -78.93 22.25 -23.16
C ILE A 6 -79.02 22.64 -24.64
N ALA A 7 -77.87 22.93 -25.29
CA ALA A 7 -77.32 22.17 -26.43
C ALA A 7 -76.10 22.87 -27.09
N ALA A 8 -75.01 22.10 -27.15
CA ALA A 8 -74.03 21.95 -28.24
C ALA A 8 -73.49 23.18 -29.01
N ALA A 9 -72.17 23.40 -28.89
CA ALA A 9 -71.30 23.62 -30.06
C ALA A 9 -69.84 23.28 -29.70
N VAL A 10 -69.43 22.07 -30.09
CA VAL A 10 -68.04 21.64 -30.17
C VAL A 10 -67.44 22.29 -31.41
N THR A 11 -66.37 23.07 -31.25
CA THR A 11 -65.48 23.38 -32.38
C THR A 11 -64.02 23.45 -31.92
N LEU A 12 -63.29 22.42 -32.33
CA LEU A 12 -61.85 22.33 -32.60
C LEU A 12 -60.96 23.51 -32.19
N SER A 13 -60.00 23.24 -31.30
CA SER A 13 -58.69 23.92 -31.31
C SER A 13 -57.62 22.93 -30.84
N SER A 14 -57.34 21.95 -31.70
CA SER A 14 -56.24 21.01 -31.60
C SER A 14 -55.25 21.33 -32.72
N ALA A 15 -54.23 22.15 -32.46
CA ALA A 15 -52.98 22.21 -33.23
C ALA A 15 -52.08 23.38 -32.77
N LEU A 16 -51.14 23.13 -31.84
CA LEU A 16 -49.74 23.61 -31.92
C LEU A 16 -48.89 23.09 -30.73
N ILE A 17 -48.62 21.79 -30.66
CA ILE A 17 -47.53 21.25 -29.84
C ILE A 17 -46.71 20.32 -30.73
N ALA A 18 -45.93 20.91 -31.63
CA ALA A 18 -44.98 20.18 -32.45
C ALA A 18 -43.69 20.99 -32.55
N GLY A 19 -42.59 20.39 -32.07
CA GLY A 19 -41.25 20.81 -32.46
C GLY A 19 -40.38 21.51 -31.41
N VAL A 20 -40.27 20.96 -30.20
CA VAL A 20 -39.05 21.17 -29.39
C VAL A 20 -38.43 19.82 -29.04
N ALA A 21 -38.20 18.98 -30.05
CA ALA A 21 -37.19 17.92 -29.98
C ALA A 21 -35.82 18.60 -30.08
N GLY A 22 -35.47 19.35 -29.03
CA GLY A 22 -34.18 20.00 -28.89
C GLY A 22 -33.11 18.92 -28.81
N LEU A 23 -32.33 18.83 -29.89
CA LEU A 23 -31.00 18.22 -29.99
C LEU A 23 -30.33 18.06 -28.62
N ALA A 24 -30.48 16.87 -28.01
CA ALA A 24 -29.57 16.44 -26.97
C ALA A 24 -28.21 16.29 -27.65
N LYS A 25 -27.38 17.34 -27.58
CA LYS A 25 -25.97 17.24 -27.98
C LYS A 25 -25.41 16.03 -27.24
N PRO A 26 -24.73 15.09 -27.94
CA PRO A 26 -24.04 14.03 -27.25
C PRO A 26 -23.12 14.72 -26.24
N ALA A 27 -23.30 14.43 -24.96
CA ALA A 27 -22.35 14.85 -23.95
C ALA A 27 -21.06 14.12 -24.31
N HIS A 28 -20.18 14.79 -25.07
CA HIS A 28 -18.83 14.32 -25.28
C HIS A 28 -18.22 14.27 -23.89
N ALA A 29 -18.06 13.06 -23.36
CA ALA A 29 -17.31 12.84 -22.13
C ALA A 29 -15.95 13.50 -22.35
N GLU A 30 -15.66 14.52 -21.55
CA GLU A 30 -14.40 15.25 -21.65
C GLU A 30 -13.26 14.25 -21.47
N PRO A 31 -12.24 14.22 -22.35
CA PRO A 31 -11.20 13.21 -22.27
C PRO A 31 -10.45 13.37 -20.96
N TYR A 32 -10.47 12.35 -20.11
CA TYR A 32 -9.70 12.35 -18.86
C TYR A 32 -8.21 12.08 -19.14
N PRO A 33 -7.26 12.83 -18.54
CA PRO A 33 -7.47 14.11 -17.86
C PRO A 33 -7.50 15.29 -18.87
N ALA A 34 -8.39 16.26 -18.63
CA ALA A 34 -8.50 17.50 -19.42
C ALA A 34 -7.89 18.74 -18.71
N ARG A 35 -7.47 18.54 -17.46
CA ARG A 35 -6.89 19.56 -16.57
C ARG A 35 -5.85 18.91 -15.64
N PRO A 36 -5.05 19.69 -14.91
CA PRO A 36 -4.06 19.14 -14.00
C PRO A 36 -4.64 18.19 -12.95
N VAL A 37 -3.92 17.10 -12.67
CA VAL A 37 -4.23 16.11 -11.63
C VAL A 37 -3.36 16.39 -10.40
N LYS A 38 -3.92 16.28 -9.21
CA LYS A 38 -3.18 16.37 -7.95
C LYS A 38 -2.80 14.99 -7.47
N LEU A 39 -1.54 14.83 -7.05
CA LEU A 39 -1.05 13.63 -6.38
C LEU A 39 -0.62 13.98 -4.96
N LEU A 40 -1.44 13.61 -3.97
CA LEU A 40 -1.17 13.90 -2.57
C LEU A 40 -0.20 12.88 -1.99
N VAL A 41 0.83 13.36 -1.29
CA VAL A 41 1.84 12.54 -0.61
C VAL A 41 1.82 12.83 0.89
N GLY A 42 1.64 11.80 1.71
CA GLY A 42 1.56 11.93 3.18
C GLY A 42 2.88 12.14 3.92
N TYR A 43 3.99 12.35 3.20
CA TYR A 43 5.34 12.43 3.77
C TYR A 43 6.07 13.68 3.28
N PRO A 44 7.08 14.18 4.03
CA PRO A 44 7.88 15.33 3.62
C PRO A 44 8.56 15.11 2.25
N ALA A 45 8.83 16.22 1.56
CA ALA A 45 9.55 16.21 0.30
C ALA A 45 10.96 15.61 0.47
N GLY A 46 11.45 14.90 -0.55
CA GLY A 46 12.75 14.20 -0.52
C GLY A 46 12.74 12.82 0.14
N GLY A 47 11.63 12.41 0.77
CA GLY A 47 11.45 11.04 1.26
C GLY A 47 11.17 10.04 0.13
N ALA A 48 11.19 8.74 0.47
CA ALA A 48 10.91 7.65 -0.47
C ALA A 48 9.57 7.82 -1.20
N SER A 49 8.46 8.00 -0.46
CA SER A 49 7.12 8.17 -1.04
C SER A 49 6.99 9.41 -1.91
N ASP A 50 7.68 10.50 -1.56
CA ASP A 50 7.73 11.72 -2.38
C ASP A 50 8.50 11.47 -3.68
N THR A 51 9.65 10.81 -3.58
CA THR A 51 10.50 10.51 -4.74
C THR A 51 9.76 9.60 -5.73
N VAL A 52 9.11 8.53 -5.25
CA VAL A 52 8.28 7.65 -6.08
C VAL A 52 7.10 8.41 -6.66
N GLY A 53 6.39 9.22 -5.85
CA GLY A 53 5.29 10.05 -6.32
C GLY A 53 5.69 11.02 -7.43
N ARG A 54 6.87 11.65 -7.34
CA ARG A 54 7.40 12.56 -8.38
C ARG A 54 7.80 11.83 -9.66
N ILE A 55 8.38 10.64 -9.56
CA ILE A 55 8.66 9.79 -10.73
C ILE A 55 7.35 9.50 -11.48
N ILE A 56 6.33 9.03 -10.76
CA ILE A 56 5.01 8.73 -11.32
C ILE A 56 4.37 9.98 -11.93
N ALA A 57 4.39 11.10 -11.20
CA ALA A 57 3.77 12.35 -11.65
C ALA A 57 4.41 12.87 -12.94
N ASN A 58 5.74 12.84 -13.05
CA ASN A 58 6.45 13.27 -14.26
C ASN A 58 6.07 12.40 -15.46
N GLU A 59 6.04 11.09 -15.27
CA GLU A 59 5.73 10.12 -16.33
C GLU A 59 4.26 10.20 -16.78
N LEU A 60 3.32 10.27 -15.84
CA LEU A 60 1.91 10.50 -16.14
C LEU A 60 1.69 11.85 -16.84
N SER A 61 2.43 12.90 -16.45
CA SER A 61 2.33 14.21 -17.11
C SER A 61 2.73 14.12 -18.58
N HIS A 62 3.84 13.44 -18.86
CA HIS A 62 4.33 13.22 -20.21
C HIS A 62 3.33 12.38 -21.03
N MET A 63 2.76 11.31 -20.46
CA MET A 63 1.81 10.44 -21.15
C MET A 63 0.45 11.10 -21.43
N ASN A 64 0.00 11.99 -20.54
CA ASN A 64 -1.33 12.60 -20.62
C ASN A 64 -1.35 13.99 -21.27
N GLY A 65 -0.19 14.65 -21.41
CA GLY A 65 -0.13 16.04 -21.84
C GLY A 65 -0.75 17.04 -20.85
N GLN A 66 -1.09 16.57 -19.64
CA GLN A 66 -1.64 17.37 -18.55
C GLN A 66 -0.74 17.23 -17.33
N PRO A 67 -0.43 18.32 -16.61
CA PRO A 67 0.40 18.24 -15.41
C PRO A 67 -0.20 17.34 -14.34
N VAL A 68 0.63 16.48 -13.74
CA VAL A 68 0.35 15.82 -12.47
C VAL A 68 1.21 16.51 -11.42
N VAL A 69 0.57 17.18 -10.47
CA VAL A 69 1.22 18.03 -9.47
C VAL A 69 1.29 17.29 -8.14
N VAL A 70 2.51 17.10 -7.63
CA VAL A 70 2.74 16.49 -6.31
C VAL A 70 2.55 17.52 -5.21
N GLU A 71 1.65 17.25 -4.26
CA GLU A 71 1.44 18.05 -3.05
C GLU A 71 1.76 17.23 -1.79
N ASN A 72 2.79 17.62 -1.04
CA ASN A 72 3.12 16.98 0.24
C ASN A 72 2.21 17.52 1.36
N ARG A 73 1.52 16.62 2.06
CA ARG A 73 0.63 16.91 3.19
C ARG A 73 0.99 16.00 4.39
N PRO A 74 2.18 16.19 5.00
CA PRO A 74 2.62 15.34 6.11
C PRO A 74 1.76 15.52 7.36
N GLY A 75 1.65 14.46 8.16
CA GLY A 75 0.92 14.48 9.44
C GLY A 75 0.33 13.13 9.78
N VAL A 76 0.38 12.75 11.06
CA VAL A 76 -0.17 11.49 11.61
C VAL A 76 0.31 10.27 10.80
N GLY A 77 1.63 10.16 10.58
CA GLY A 77 2.21 9.06 9.80
C GLY A 77 1.75 9.00 8.34
N GLY A 78 1.23 10.10 7.78
CA GLY A 78 0.71 10.19 6.41
C GLY A 78 -0.81 10.08 6.29
N MET A 79 -1.51 9.75 7.39
CA MET A 79 -2.97 9.62 7.39
C MET A 79 -3.70 10.94 7.09
N LEU A 80 -3.09 12.09 7.38
CA LEU A 80 -3.72 13.38 7.06
C LEU A 80 -3.96 13.53 5.55
N ALA A 81 -2.95 13.23 4.73
CA ALA A 81 -3.08 13.27 3.27
C ALA A 81 -4.15 12.30 2.77
N MET A 82 -4.16 11.08 3.28
CA MET A 82 -5.13 10.06 2.90
C MET A 82 -6.56 10.46 3.27
N GLY A 83 -6.76 11.13 4.42
CA GLY A 83 -8.05 11.72 4.78
C GLY A 83 -8.52 12.83 3.83
N LEU A 84 -7.58 13.61 3.25
CA LEU A 84 -7.90 14.60 2.21
C LEU A 84 -8.28 13.92 0.88
N VAL A 85 -7.56 12.87 0.49
CA VAL A 85 -7.91 12.06 -0.70
C VAL A 85 -9.30 11.46 -0.53
N ALA A 86 -9.59 10.81 0.60
CA ALA A 86 -10.89 10.19 0.88
C ALA A 86 -12.09 11.16 0.76
N LYS A 87 -11.87 12.44 1.05
CA LYS A 87 -12.90 13.50 1.01
C LYS A 87 -12.93 14.29 -0.30
N SER A 88 -12.04 13.99 -1.24
CA SER A 88 -11.97 14.69 -2.53
C SER A 88 -13.07 14.21 -3.49
N PRO A 89 -13.45 15.01 -4.50
CA PRO A 89 -14.35 14.57 -5.56
C PRO A 89 -13.85 13.30 -6.24
N ALA A 90 -14.75 12.36 -6.49
CA ALA A 90 -14.45 11.08 -7.12
C ALA A 90 -14.36 11.19 -8.66
N ASP A 91 -13.66 12.21 -9.16
CA ASP A 91 -13.56 12.56 -10.57
C ASP A 91 -12.20 12.20 -11.19
N GLY A 92 -11.31 11.58 -10.41
CA GLY A 92 -9.96 11.19 -10.83
C GLY A 92 -8.91 12.30 -10.81
N TYR A 93 -9.24 13.53 -10.43
CA TYR A 93 -8.30 14.65 -10.43
C TYR A 93 -7.56 14.84 -9.10
N THR A 94 -7.90 14.08 -8.07
CA THR A 94 -7.10 13.95 -6.85
C THR A 94 -6.77 12.48 -6.65
N LEU A 95 -5.48 12.17 -6.60
CA LEU A 95 -4.93 10.84 -6.31
C LEU A 95 -4.11 10.90 -5.02
N GLY A 96 -3.93 9.75 -4.38
CA GLY A 96 -3.09 9.59 -3.20
C GLY A 96 -1.96 8.59 -3.41
N VAL A 97 -0.77 8.91 -2.92
CA VAL A 97 0.27 7.90 -2.69
C VAL A 97 -0.04 7.20 -1.38
N ALA A 98 -0.65 6.03 -1.50
CA ALA A 98 -0.93 5.12 -0.40
C ALA A 98 0.32 4.33 -0.04
N VAL A 99 0.52 4.08 1.26
CA VAL A 99 1.57 3.17 1.73
C VAL A 99 0.96 2.17 2.71
N SER A 100 1.58 1.00 2.87
CA SER A 100 1.07 -0.05 3.79
C SER A 100 0.85 0.48 5.21
N GLY A 101 1.74 1.37 5.69
CA GLY A 101 1.59 2.04 6.99
C GLY A 101 0.27 2.82 7.16
N THR A 102 -0.17 3.55 6.14
CA THR A 102 -1.43 4.33 6.21
C THR A 102 -2.67 3.49 5.91
N MET A 103 -2.50 2.36 5.22
CA MET A 103 -3.64 1.58 4.71
C MET A 103 -3.96 0.34 5.54
N VAL A 104 -2.95 -0.37 6.05
CA VAL A 104 -3.17 -1.70 6.65
C VAL A 104 -2.63 -1.85 8.07
N ILE A 105 -1.66 -1.01 8.49
CA ILE A 105 -1.09 -1.05 9.85
C ILE A 105 -1.70 0.04 10.73
N GLY A 106 -1.50 1.29 10.32
CA GLY A 106 -1.85 2.47 11.11
C GLY A 106 -3.31 2.52 11.57
N PRO A 107 -4.30 2.15 10.74
CA PRO A 107 -5.71 2.15 11.15
C PRO A 107 -6.02 1.31 12.41
N HIS A 108 -5.19 0.33 12.73
CA HIS A 108 -5.30 -0.46 13.97
C HIS A 108 -4.60 0.20 15.17
N LEU A 109 -3.68 1.13 14.93
CA LEU A 109 -2.82 1.76 15.93
C LEU A 109 -3.22 3.20 16.28
N VAL A 110 -4.16 3.81 15.54
CA VAL A 110 -4.58 5.20 15.74
C VAL A 110 -6.08 5.24 16.05
N LYS A 111 -6.46 5.73 17.25
CA LYS A 111 -7.85 5.69 17.71
C LYS A 111 -8.82 6.45 16.81
N ALA A 112 -8.37 7.56 16.24
CA ALA A 112 -9.18 8.46 15.42
C ALA A 112 -8.65 8.51 13.98
N THR A 113 -8.64 7.35 13.31
CA THR A 113 -8.24 7.29 11.90
C THR A 113 -9.22 8.12 11.04
N PRO A 114 -8.75 9.04 10.18
CA PRO A 114 -9.62 10.00 9.48
C PRO A 114 -10.40 9.41 8.29
N TYR A 115 -10.28 8.10 8.04
CA TYR A 115 -10.93 7.35 6.96
C TYR A 115 -10.98 5.86 7.31
N ASP A 116 -11.86 5.12 6.64
CA ASP A 116 -11.80 3.66 6.61
C ASP A 116 -11.00 3.23 5.37
N PRO A 117 -9.83 2.58 5.52
CA PRO A 117 -8.97 2.22 4.39
C PRO A 117 -9.61 1.24 3.41
N LEU A 118 -10.59 0.45 3.85
CA LEU A 118 -11.23 -0.57 3.01
C LEU A 118 -12.38 0.01 2.17
N THR A 119 -12.94 1.14 2.59
CA THR A 119 -14.16 1.67 1.96
C THR A 119 -14.04 3.10 1.43
N ALA A 120 -13.01 3.86 1.84
CA ALA A 120 -12.84 5.27 1.47
C ALA A 120 -12.14 5.49 0.11
N PHE A 121 -11.60 4.44 -0.50
CA PHE A 121 -10.75 4.55 -1.68
C PHE A 121 -11.15 3.58 -2.80
N ALA A 122 -10.85 3.97 -4.03
CA ALA A 122 -10.72 3.08 -5.18
C ALA A 122 -9.22 2.78 -5.39
N PRO A 123 -8.74 1.55 -5.12
CA PRO A 123 -7.36 1.17 -5.40
C PRO A 123 -7.08 1.23 -6.91
N VAL A 124 -5.93 1.81 -7.29
CA VAL A 124 -5.56 1.97 -8.70
C VAL A 124 -4.43 1.02 -9.09
N SER A 125 -3.31 1.04 -8.37
CA SER A 125 -2.19 0.12 -8.61
C SER A 125 -1.27 0.10 -7.41
N MET A 126 -0.77 -1.08 -7.04
CA MET A 126 0.52 -1.14 -6.35
C MET A 126 1.59 -0.71 -7.36
N VAL A 127 2.57 0.08 -6.93
CA VAL A 127 3.63 0.59 -7.82
C VAL A 127 5.01 0.16 -7.36
N ALA A 128 5.19 -0.07 -6.06
CA ALA A 128 6.46 -0.51 -5.53
C ALA A 128 6.26 -1.39 -4.29
N LYS A 129 6.99 -2.51 -4.23
CA LYS A 129 7.14 -3.33 -3.03
C LYS A 129 8.47 -3.03 -2.36
N ALA A 130 8.49 -3.04 -1.03
CA ALA A 130 9.69 -3.11 -0.21
C ALA A 130 9.72 -4.51 0.43
N PRO A 131 10.18 -5.53 -0.31
CA PRO A 131 10.21 -6.88 0.19
C PRO A 131 11.19 -6.99 1.36
N MET A 132 10.73 -7.67 2.41
CA MET A 132 11.48 -7.86 3.64
C MET A 132 11.98 -9.29 3.76
N VAL A 133 13.07 -9.45 4.51
CA VAL A 133 13.72 -10.73 4.80
C VAL A 133 14.01 -10.84 6.30
N LEU A 134 13.69 -11.99 6.87
CA LEU A 134 14.15 -12.40 8.19
C LEU A 134 15.58 -12.91 8.04
N VAL A 135 16.52 -12.26 8.74
CA VAL A 135 17.93 -12.62 8.73
C VAL A 135 18.43 -12.93 10.13
N ALA A 136 19.33 -13.90 10.22
CA ALA A 136 19.97 -14.30 11.47
C ALA A 136 21.47 -14.04 11.44
N SER A 137 22.04 -13.90 12.63
CA SER A 137 23.48 -13.92 12.81
C SER A 137 24.07 -15.25 12.34
N PRO A 138 25.24 -15.28 11.68
CA PRO A 138 25.94 -16.53 11.36
C PRO A 138 26.18 -17.41 12.58
N SER A 139 26.40 -16.81 13.76
CA SER A 139 26.65 -17.51 15.03
C SER A 139 25.37 -17.95 15.77
N ALA A 140 24.18 -17.65 15.24
CA ALA A 140 22.93 -18.11 15.85
C ALA A 140 22.84 -19.65 15.82
N SER A 141 22.32 -20.25 16.90
CA SER A 141 22.12 -21.71 17.05
C SER A 141 20.99 -22.30 16.20
N PHE A 142 20.46 -21.52 15.26
CA PHE A 142 19.48 -21.92 14.26
C PHE A 142 19.88 -21.45 12.87
N ASP A 143 19.49 -22.24 11.85
CA ASP A 143 19.76 -21.97 10.43
C ASP A 143 18.49 -21.76 9.60
N ASN A 144 17.32 -21.89 10.23
CA ASN A 144 16.03 -21.74 9.57
C ASN A 144 14.95 -21.31 10.57
N VAL A 145 13.77 -20.96 10.03
CA VAL A 145 12.63 -20.50 10.83
C VAL A 145 12.18 -21.54 11.86
N LYS A 146 12.14 -22.83 11.52
CA LYS A 146 11.77 -23.90 12.48
C LYS A 146 12.75 -23.97 13.66
N GLY A 147 14.04 -23.77 13.39
CA GLY A 147 15.07 -23.66 14.42
C GLY A 147 14.87 -22.46 15.34
N LEU A 148 14.58 -21.28 14.76
CA LEU A 148 14.25 -20.07 15.52
C LEU A 148 13.02 -20.29 16.41
N ILE A 149 11.94 -20.89 15.88
CA ILE A 149 10.73 -21.20 16.65
C ILE A 149 11.04 -22.12 17.83
N ARG A 150 11.80 -23.21 17.60
CA ARG A 150 12.22 -24.14 18.66
C ARG A 150 12.99 -23.41 19.76
N GLU A 151 13.92 -22.55 19.38
CA GLU A 151 14.75 -21.80 20.33
C GLU A 151 13.95 -20.78 21.14
N ALA A 152 13.04 -20.05 20.49
CA ALA A 152 12.15 -19.10 21.16
C ALA A 152 11.15 -19.80 22.11
N ARG A 153 10.69 -21.00 21.78
CA ARG A 153 9.86 -21.83 22.69
C ARG A 153 10.64 -22.32 23.90
N ALA A 154 11.90 -22.71 23.70
CA ALA A 154 12.76 -23.19 24.79
C ALA A 154 13.16 -22.07 25.76
N ARG A 155 13.19 -20.81 25.29
CA ARG A 155 13.56 -19.63 26.08
C ARG A 155 12.57 -18.49 25.83
N PRO A 156 11.36 -18.54 26.41
CA PRO A 156 10.40 -17.45 26.30
C PRO A 156 11.04 -16.12 26.75
N ASP A 157 10.90 -15.08 25.93
CA ASP A 157 11.54 -13.76 26.10
C ASP A 157 13.08 -13.75 26.06
N GLY A 158 13.74 -14.91 25.93
CA GLY A 158 15.19 -15.03 25.88
C GLY A 158 15.79 -14.81 24.50
N VAL A 159 14.99 -14.91 23.44
CA VAL A 159 15.41 -14.53 22.08
C VAL A 159 15.02 -13.08 21.82
N MET A 160 16.03 -12.23 21.68
CA MET A 160 15.87 -10.83 21.30
C MET A 160 15.92 -10.68 19.78
N PHE A 161 15.22 -9.71 19.21
CA PHE A 161 15.37 -9.29 17.83
C PHE A 161 15.70 -7.80 17.71
N ALA A 162 16.47 -7.43 16.69
CA ALA A 162 16.84 -6.05 16.46
C ALA A 162 15.78 -5.35 15.60
N ALA A 163 15.29 -4.20 16.06
CA ALA A 163 14.28 -3.40 15.42
C ALA A 163 14.88 -2.07 14.93
N GLY A 164 15.24 -2.01 13.65
CA GLY A 164 15.75 -0.79 13.01
C GLY A 164 14.68 0.17 12.50
N ALA A 165 13.42 -0.26 12.43
CA ALA A 165 12.28 0.54 12.04
C ALA A 165 10.98 -0.05 12.61
N GLN A 166 9.94 0.76 12.77
CA GLN A 166 8.65 0.31 13.31
C GLN A 166 8.03 -0.82 12.49
N ALA A 167 8.13 -0.78 11.16
CA ALA A 167 7.62 -1.84 10.29
C ALA A 167 8.31 -3.19 10.54
N PHE A 168 9.63 -3.17 10.84
CA PHE A 168 10.40 -4.38 11.12
C PHE A 168 10.09 -4.97 12.50
N ASP A 169 9.91 -4.11 13.51
CA ASP A 169 9.45 -4.52 14.84
C ASP A 169 8.07 -5.19 14.76
N LEU A 170 7.14 -4.55 14.07
CA LEU A 170 5.80 -5.08 13.87
C LEU A 170 5.81 -6.41 13.09
N ALA A 171 6.67 -6.55 12.08
CA ALA A 171 6.82 -7.82 11.35
C ALA A 171 7.34 -8.94 12.27
N MET A 172 8.33 -8.66 13.12
CA MET A 172 8.80 -9.63 14.11
C MET A 172 7.74 -9.99 15.16
N ARG A 173 6.89 -9.03 15.56
CA ARG A 173 5.76 -9.30 16.47
C ARG A 173 4.66 -10.12 15.80
N LEU A 174 4.37 -9.89 14.52
CA LEU A 174 3.49 -10.74 13.73
C LEU A 174 4.05 -12.16 13.67
N PHE A 175 5.37 -12.33 13.47
CA PHE A 175 6.03 -13.63 13.45
C PHE A 175 5.86 -14.34 14.79
N ALA A 176 6.21 -13.67 15.89
CA ALA A 176 6.05 -14.21 17.23
C ALA A 176 4.61 -14.65 17.51
N THR A 177 3.63 -13.83 17.11
CA THR A 177 2.20 -14.13 17.23
C THR A 177 1.78 -15.36 16.41
N LYS A 178 2.13 -15.41 15.12
CA LYS A 178 1.73 -16.50 14.22
C LYS A 178 2.44 -17.82 14.52
N ALA A 179 3.67 -17.77 15.03
CA ALA A 179 4.45 -18.94 15.43
C ALA A 179 4.17 -19.39 16.87
N ASP A 180 3.34 -18.64 17.61
CA ASP A 180 3.02 -18.89 19.02
C ASP A 180 4.31 -19.00 19.87
N VAL A 181 5.13 -17.94 19.82
CA VAL A 181 6.37 -17.80 20.57
C VAL A 181 6.48 -16.41 21.18
N ARG A 182 7.35 -16.27 22.20
CA ARG A 182 7.65 -14.99 22.84
C ARG A 182 9.08 -14.55 22.56
N MET A 183 9.24 -13.33 22.08
CA MET A 183 10.53 -12.73 21.73
C MET A 183 10.57 -11.27 22.20
N GLY A 184 11.73 -10.82 22.66
CA GLY A 184 11.96 -9.43 23.05
C GLY A 184 12.47 -8.58 21.88
N SER A 185 12.27 -7.26 21.94
CA SER A 185 12.73 -6.30 20.94
C SER A 185 13.83 -5.42 21.50
N VAL A 186 14.85 -5.14 20.67
CA VAL A 186 15.88 -4.12 20.94
C VAL A 186 15.74 -3.04 19.87
N SER A 187 15.41 -1.82 20.27
CA SER A 187 15.23 -0.68 19.35
C SER A 187 16.58 -0.11 18.91
N TYR A 188 16.72 0.13 17.61
CA TYR A 188 17.89 0.78 17.00
C TYR A 188 17.48 2.04 16.25
N ALA A 189 18.42 2.98 16.10
CA ALA A 189 18.23 4.21 15.34
C ALA A 189 18.28 4.01 13.80
N GLY A 190 17.96 2.80 13.30
CA GLY A 190 17.99 2.45 11.88
C GLY A 190 18.40 0.99 11.62
N GLY A 191 18.19 0.52 10.38
CA GLY A 191 18.58 -0.83 9.94
C GLY A 191 20.09 -1.07 9.93
N THR A 192 20.90 -0.05 9.61
CA THR A 192 22.37 -0.16 9.60
C THR A 192 22.97 -0.53 10.96
N PRO A 193 22.74 0.24 12.05
CA PRO A 193 23.26 -0.15 13.36
C PRO A 193 22.66 -1.47 13.88
N ALA A 194 21.39 -1.77 13.56
CA ALA A 194 20.77 -3.06 13.90
C ALA A 194 21.48 -4.25 13.24
N SER A 195 21.72 -4.18 11.92
CA SER A 195 22.37 -5.26 11.16
C SER A 195 23.82 -5.46 11.54
N ILE A 196 24.55 -4.41 11.94
CA ILE A 196 25.91 -4.54 12.50
C ILE A 196 25.91 -5.42 13.75
N ASP A 197 24.98 -5.20 14.67
CA ASP A 197 24.89 -5.99 15.91
C ASP A 197 24.43 -7.43 15.65
N VAL A 198 23.57 -7.66 14.65
CA VAL A 198 23.19 -9.02 14.23
C VAL A 198 24.36 -9.75 13.57
N MET A 199 25.11 -9.09 12.67
CA MET A 199 26.33 -9.66 12.09
C MET A 199 27.36 -10.01 13.17
N ALA A 200 27.48 -9.19 14.22
CA ALA A 200 28.36 -9.43 15.36
C ALA A 200 27.84 -10.48 16.36
N GLY A 201 26.59 -10.95 16.22
CA GLY A 201 25.96 -11.92 17.10
C GLY A 201 25.49 -11.37 18.45
N ARG A 202 25.44 -10.04 18.61
CA ARG A 202 24.92 -9.40 19.84
C ARG A 202 23.41 -9.55 19.96
N VAL A 203 22.72 -9.56 18.82
CA VAL A 203 21.29 -9.87 18.71
C VAL A 203 21.13 -10.95 17.63
N PRO A 204 20.41 -12.05 17.89
CA PRO A 204 20.47 -13.22 17.01
C PRO A 204 19.74 -13.06 15.67
N VAL A 205 18.77 -12.15 15.57
CA VAL A 205 17.87 -12.07 14.42
C VAL A 205 17.31 -10.65 14.23
N MET A 206 16.98 -10.31 12.99
CA MET A 206 16.21 -9.11 12.63
C MET A 206 15.40 -9.31 11.36
N VAL A 207 14.48 -8.38 11.11
CA VAL A 207 13.88 -8.15 9.80
C VAL A 207 14.45 -6.87 9.22
N ASP A 208 14.74 -6.88 7.92
CA ASP A 208 15.09 -5.71 7.13
C ASP A 208 14.61 -5.89 5.68
N THR A 209 14.82 -4.89 4.84
CA THR A 209 14.60 -4.99 3.40
C THR A 209 15.64 -5.88 2.72
N ILE A 210 15.22 -6.62 1.70
CA ILE A 210 16.13 -7.43 0.87
C ILE A 210 17.19 -6.53 0.21
N GLY A 211 16.80 -5.35 -0.27
CA GLY A 211 17.70 -4.40 -0.91
C GLY A 211 18.88 -3.99 -0.01
N ALA A 212 18.62 -3.75 1.28
CA ALA A 212 19.66 -3.38 2.25
C ALA A 212 20.58 -4.55 2.60
N GLN A 213 20.05 -5.77 2.66
CA GLN A 213 20.79 -6.91 3.22
C GLN A 213 21.34 -7.90 2.18
N GLN A 214 20.95 -7.82 0.90
CA GLN A 214 21.38 -8.76 -0.14
C GLN A 214 22.90 -8.92 -0.23
N ALA A 215 23.67 -7.83 -0.06
CA ALA A 215 25.13 -7.89 -0.10
C ALA A 215 25.71 -8.61 1.13
N ASN A 216 25.17 -8.34 2.31
CA ASN A 216 25.58 -9.00 3.56
C ASN A 216 25.21 -10.50 3.55
N ILE A 217 24.04 -10.85 2.98
CA ILE A 217 23.60 -12.24 2.80
C ILE A 217 24.54 -12.97 1.83
N ARG A 218 24.82 -12.39 0.64
CA ARG A 218 25.73 -12.98 -0.35
C ARG A 218 27.15 -13.14 0.17
N ALA A 219 27.59 -12.23 1.04
CA ALA A 219 28.91 -12.29 1.69
C ALA A 219 28.96 -13.26 2.89
N GLY A 220 27.86 -13.95 3.23
CA GLY A 220 27.78 -14.86 4.37
C GLY A 220 27.82 -14.17 5.74
N LYS A 221 27.69 -12.85 5.78
CA LYS A 221 27.66 -12.07 7.04
C LYS A 221 26.32 -12.16 7.76
N LEU A 222 25.27 -12.54 7.04
CA LEU A 222 23.93 -12.80 7.57
C LEU A 222 23.35 -14.05 6.91
N LYS A 223 22.60 -14.86 7.67
CA LYS A 223 21.84 -16.01 7.15
C LYS A 223 20.42 -15.57 6.84
N ALA A 224 19.99 -15.63 5.58
CA ALA A 224 18.59 -15.37 5.23
C ALA A 224 17.72 -16.58 5.58
N LEU A 225 16.72 -16.40 6.44
CA LEU A 225 15.87 -17.49 6.93
C LEU A 225 14.58 -17.63 6.14
N ALA A 226 13.92 -16.50 5.84
CA ALA A 226 12.70 -16.45 5.06
C ALA A 226 12.41 -15.04 4.54
N VAL A 227 11.79 -14.94 3.36
CA VAL A 227 11.16 -13.71 2.89
C VAL A 227 9.75 -13.59 3.46
N LEU A 228 9.27 -12.35 3.62
CA LEU A 228 8.00 -12.05 4.28
C LEU A 228 6.83 -11.83 3.30
N ASP A 229 7.08 -11.96 1.99
CA ASP A 229 6.06 -11.95 0.94
C ASP A 229 5.42 -13.36 0.78
N ASP A 230 4.31 -13.44 0.04
CA ASP A 230 3.62 -14.70 -0.31
C ASP A 230 4.40 -15.53 -1.35
N ARG A 231 5.37 -14.90 -2.01
CA ARG A 231 6.22 -15.47 -3.06
C ARG A 231 7.69 -15.25 -2.73
N ARG A 232 8.54 -16.12 -3.25
CA ARG A 232 10.00 -15.95 -3.15
C ARG A 232 10.46 -14.71 -3.91
N SER A 233 11.48 -14.04 -3.41
CA SER A 233 12.10 -12.92 -4.11
C SER A 233 12.97 -13.42 -5.26
N ALA A 234 12.91 -12.75 -6.41
CA ALA A 234 13.82 -13.02 -7.53
C ALA A 234 15.29 -12.71 -7.18
N VAL A 235 15.54 -11.83 -6.19
CA VAL A 235 16.88 -11.48 -5.71
C VAL A 235 17.48 -12.58 -4.82
N LEU A 236 16.62 -13.32 -4.11
CA LEU A 236 16.96 -14.39 -3.17
C LEU A 236 16.11 -15.65 -3.44
N PRO A 237 16.23 -16.29 -4.63
CA PRO A 237 15.31 -17.35 -5.07
C PRO A 237 15.38 -18.63 -4.20
N ASP A 238 16.51 -18.85 -3.54
CA ASP A 238 16.72 -20.01 -2.67
C ASP A 238 16.13 -19.81 -1.27
N VAL A 239 15.81 -18.58 -0.90
CA VAL A 239 15.25 -18.26 0.42
C VAL A 239 13.74 -18.52 0.39
N PRO A 240 13.21 -19.38 1.29
CA PRO A 240 11.78 -19.70 1.31
C PRO A 240 10.93 -18.53 1.78
N THR A 241 9.62 -18.58 1.53
CA THR A 241 8.68 -17.69 2.21
C THR A 241 8.45 -18.12 3.66
N MET A 242 7.92 -17.25 4.51
CA MET A 242 7.49 -17.63 5.86
C MET A 242 6.45 -18.76 5.86
N ILE A 243 5.57 -18.79 4.86
CA ILE A 243 4.54 -19.83 4.69
C ILE A 243 5.22 -21.18 4.40
N GLU A 244 6.14 -21.21 3.43
CA GLU A 244 6.93 -22.41 3.11
C GLU A 244 7.79 -22.87 4.30
N ALA A 245 8.25 -21.92 5.11
CA ALA A 245 9.07 -22.17 6.29
C ALA A 245 8.26 -22.67 7.51
N GLY A 246 6.93 -22.76 7.40
CA GLY A 246 6.05 -23.35 8.40
C GLY A 246 5.30 -22.34 9.28
N VAL A 247 5.10 -21.11 8.82
CA VAL A 247 4.27 -20.08 9.48
C VAL A 247 3.06 -19.74 8.60
N PRO A 248 1.95 -20.50 8.71
CA PRO A 248 0.80 -20.36 7.80
C PRO A 248 0.17 -18.97 7.84
N GLY A 249 -0.21 -18.46 6.66
CA GLY A 249 -0.87 -17.16 6.53
C GLY A 249 -0.02 -15.97 7.02
N TYR A 250 1.31 -16.12 7.04
CA TYR A 250 2.22 -15.02 7.30
C TYR A 250 2.43 -14.22 6.01
N ARG A 251 2.19 -12.91 6.10
CA ARG A 251 2.55 -11.94 5.08
C ARG A 251 2.79 -10.59 5.75
N ALA A 252 3.95 -9.98 5.50
CA ALA A 252 4.27 -8.63 5.93
C ALA A 252 5.15 -7.96 4.87
N VAL A 253 4.50 -7.24 3.96
CA VAL A 253 5.15 -6.61 2.82
C VAL A 253 5.00 -5.10 2.96
N GLY A 254 6.11 -4.38 2.88
CA GLY A 254 6.05 -2.93 2.70
C GLY A 254 5.67 -2.63 1.25
N TRP A 255 4.81 -1.66 1.00
CA TRP A 255 4.47 -1.27 -0.36
C TRP A 255 4.03 0.18 -0.46
N LEU A 256 4.12 0.71 -1.68
CA LEU A 256 3.53 1.95 -2.13
C LEU A 256 2.56 1.66 -3.27
N GLY A 257 1.45 2.38 -3.29
CA GLY A 257 0.44 2.29 -4.32
C GLY A 257 -0.22 3.63 -4.58
N ILE A 258 -0.99 3.68 -5.65
CA ILE A 258 -1.84 4.82 -6.00
C ILE A 258 -3.28 4.45 -5.70
N VAL A 259 -3.98 5.36 -5.03
CA VAL A 259 -5.42 5.26 -4.79
C VAL A 259 -6.13 6.52 -5.27
N ALA A 260 -7.41 6.38 -5.61
CA ALA A 260 -8.33 7.47 -5.88
C ALA A 260 -9.45 7.48 -4.83
N PRO A 261 -10.25 8.55 -4.71
CA PRO A 261 -11.41 8.58 -3.82
C PRO A 261 -12.42 7.48 -4.21
N LYS A 262 -13.15 6.95 -3.21
CA LYS A 262 -14.26 6.02 -3.45
C LYS A 262 -15.23 6.58 -4.50
N GLY A 263 -15.65 5.73 -5.43
CA GLY A 263 -16.62 6.09 -6.47
C GLY A 263 -15.98 6.69 -7.72
N THR A 264 -14.65 6.77 -7.80
CA THR A 264 -13.97 7.18 -9.02
C THR A 264 -14.36 6.23 -10.16
N PRO A 265 -14.81 6.73 -11.33
CA PRO A 265 -15.29 5.87 -12.42
C PRO A 265 -14.29 4.78 -12.82
N ALA A 266 -14.78 3.55 -13.00
CA ALA A 266 -13.95 2.42 -13.40
C ALA A 266 -13.08 2.69 -14.65
N PRO A 267 -13.56 3.36 -15.71
CA PRO A 267 -12.71 3.69 -16.87
C PRO A 267 -11.50 4.57 -16.53
N ILE A 268 -11.61 5.44 -15.52
CA ILE A 268 -10.48 6.26 -15.04
C ILE A 268 -9.48 5.40 -14.28
N VAL A 269 -9.97 4.52 -13.39
CA VAL A 269 -9.13 3.58 -12.63
C VAL A 269 -8.38 2.65 -13.58
N ASP A 270 -9.05 2.09 -14.58
CA ASP A 270 -8.45 1.19 -15.57
C ASP A 270 -7.39 1.91 -16.42
N LYS A 271 -7.69 3.15 -16.85
CA LYS A 271 -6.72 3.97 -17.59
C LYS A 271 -5.48 4.24 -16.74
N LEU A 272 -5.65 4.65 -15.48
CA LEU A 272 -4.53 4.93 -14.58
C LEU A 272 -3.74 3.66 -14.27
N ASN A 273 -4.39 2.52 -13.99
CA ASN A 273 -3.71 1.24 -13.75
C ASN A 273 -2.83 0.85 -14.94
N LYS A 274 -3.38 0.92 -16.17
CA LYS A 274 -2.62 0.64 -17.40
C LYS A 274 -1.42 1.55 -17.55
N GLN A 275 -1.58 2.86 -17.29
CA GLN A 275 -0.48 3.82 -17.36
C GLN A 275 0.59 3.52 -16.30
N LEU A 276 0.20 3.27 -15.05
CA LEU A 276 1.12 2.94 -13.97
C LEU A 276 1.88 1.64 -14.27
N GLY A 277 1.22 0.61 -14.80
CA GLY A 277 1.89 -0.61 -15.25
C GLY A 277 2.93 -0.35 -16.35
N GLN A 278 2.62 0.51 -17.32
CA GLN A 278 3.59 0.93 -18.34
C GLN A 278 4.78 1.70 -17.75
N ILE A 279 4.54 2.57 -16.76
CA ILE A 279 5.58 3.33 -16.09
C ILE A 279 6.49 2.40 -15.27
N MET A 280 5.92 1.48 -14.49
CA MET A 280 6.69 0.56 -13.64
C MET A 280 7.49 -0.45 -14.46
N ALA A 281 7.07 -0.75 -15.70
CA ALA A 281 7.81 -1.59 -16.63
C ALA A 281 9.01 -0.90 -17.32
N LYS A 282 9.17 0.43 -17.17
CA LYS A 282 10.30 1.17 -17.76
C LYS A 282 11.61 0.84 -17.05
N PRO A 283 12.69 0.45 -17.77
CA PRO A 283 13.97 0.10 -17.16
C PRO A 283 14.55 1.21 -16.26
N GLU A 284 14.45 2.47 -16.68
CA GLU A 284 14.94 3.63 -15.95
C GLU A 284 14.14 3.92 -14.66
N VAL A 285 12.85 3.58 -14.65
CA VAL A 285 11.99 3.68 -13.45
C VAL A 285 12.33 2.54 -12.49
N ALA A 286 12.40 1.31 -13.01
CA ALA A 286 12.78 0.13 -12.23
C ALA A 286 14.14 0.32 -11.54
N GLN A 287 15.15 0.83 -12.26
CA GLN A 287 16.47 1.12 -11.68
C GLN A 287 16.42 2.15 -10.55
N LYS A 288 15.64 3.23 -10.71
CA LYS A 288 15.46 4.24 -9.66
C LYS A 288 14.77 3.68 -8.43
N LEU A 289 13.73 2.85 -8.61
CA LEU A 289 13.04 2.19 -7.51
C LEU A 289 13.96 1.23 -6.77
N LEU A 290 14.74 0.42 -7.49
CA LEU A 290 15.72 -0.49 -6.91
C LEU A 290 16.79 0.25 -6.11
N ALA A 291 17.26 1.41 -6.58
CA ALA A 291 18.20 2.27 -5.85
C ALA A 291 17.59 2.84 -4.56
N LEU A 292 16.27 2.98 -4.49
CA LEU A 292 15.53 3.38 -3.28
C LEU A 292 15.15 2.18 -2.40
N GLY A 293 15.53 0.95 -2.79
CA GLY A 293 15.21 -0.27 -2.06
C GLY A 293 13.82 -0.85 -2.35
N PHE A 294 13.18 -0.44 -3.45
CA PHE A 294 11.88 -0.94 -3.89
C PHE A 294 11.99 -1.80 -5.15
N GLU A 295 11.11 -2.79 -5.26
CA GLU A 295 10.86 -3.56 -6.48
C GLU A 295 9.61 -3.00 -7.18
N PRO A 296 9.64 -2.72 -8.49
CA PRO A 296 8.46 -2.26 -9.22
C PRO A 296 7.36 -3.34 -9.23
N ASP A 297 6.10 -2.92 -9.12
CA ASP A 297 4.93 -3.79 -9.25
C ASP A 297 4.06 -3.34 -10.43
N THR A 298 3.58 -4.29 -11.23
CA THR A 298 2.74 -4.05 -12.42
C THR A 298 1.39 -4.76 -12.31
N GLY A 299 0.94 -5.08 -11.10
CA GLY A 299 -0.29 -5.80 -10.83
C GLY A 299 -1.55 -5.02 -11.18
N SER A 300 -2.68 -5.74 -11.17
CA SER A 300 -3.99 -5.14 -11.43
C SER A 300 -4.50 -4.33 -10.23
N ALA A 301 -5.46 -3.42 -10.48
CA ALA A 301 -6.20 -2.73 -9.43
C ALA A 301 -6.89 -3.71 -8.47
N SER A 302 -7.41 -4.83 -8.99
CA SER A 302 -8.04 -5.88 -8.18
C SER A 302 -7.05 -6.67 -7.31
N ASP A 303 -5.84 -6.94 -7.81
CA ASP A 303 -4.79 -7.54 -6.98
C ASP A 303 -4.43 -6.60 -5.83
N PHE A 304 -4.27 -5.30 -6.13
CA PHE A 304 -3.96 -4.32 -5.10
C PHE A 304 -5.07 -4.18 -4.05
N ALA A 305 -6.33 -4.21 -4.47
CA ALA A 305 -7.47 -4.22 -3.54
C ALA A 305 -7.47 -5.45 -2.63
N ARG A 306 -7.19 -6.64 -3.18
CA ARG A 306 -7.05 -7.89 -2.41
C ARG A 306 -5.92 -7.77 -1.39
N ASP A 307 -4.74 -7.33 -1.81
CA ASP A 307 -3.56 -7.20 -0.94
C ASP A 307 -3.84 -6.24 0.25
N ILE A 308 -4.52 -5.11 0.00
CA ILE A 308 -4.96 -4.20 1.07
C ILE A 308 -5.88 -4.93 2.07
N SER A 309 -6.88 -5.65 1.57
CA SER A 309 -7.87 -6.32 2.43
C SER A 309 -7.25 -7.42 3.28
N GLU A 310 -6.43 -8.28 2.68
CA GLU A 310 -5.78 -9.40 3.35
C GLU A 310 -4.76 -8.92 4.39
N GLU A 311 -3.92 -7.94 4.05
CA GLU A 311 -2.94 -7.40 4.99
C GLU A 311 -3.62 -6.63 6.12
N HIS A 312 -4.68 -5.86 5.84
CA HIS A 312 -5.44 -5.15 6.88
C HIS A 312 -6.02 -6.12 7.91
N ALA A 313 -6.61 -7.24 7.47
CA ALA A 313 -7.14 -8.27 8.37
C ALA A 313 -6.03 -8.94 9.20
N SER A 314 -4.88 -9.24 8.57
CA SER A 314 -3.73 -9.83 9.25
C SER A 314 -3.19 -8.92 10.36
N TRP A 315 -2.99 -7.64 10.07
CA TRP A 315 -2.47 -6.66 11.04
C TRP A 315 -3.43 -6.38 12.19
N GLY A 316 -4.74 -6.37 11.95
CA GLY A 316 -5.74 -6.22 13.01
C GLY A 316 -5.66 -7.34 14.05
N ALA A 317 -5.40 -8.58 13.61
CA ALA A 317 -5.18 -9.70 14.52
C ALA A 317 -3.89 -9.53 15.34
N VAL A 318 -2.81 -9.04 14.74
CA VAL A 318 -1.52 -8.81 15.42
C VAL A 318 -1.64 -7.77 16.51
N VAL A 319 -2.22 -6.60 16.20
CA VAL A 319 -2.35 -5.49 17.16
C VAL A 319 -3.14 -5.94 18.39
N LYS A 320 -4.24 -6.66 18.18
CA LYS A 320 -5.06 -7.23 19.25
C LYS A 320 -4.28 -8.23 20.11
N THR A 321 -3.53 -9.15 19.51
CA THR A 321 -2.78 -10.17 20.27
C THR A 321 -1.54 -9.61 20.96
N ALA A 322 -0.86 -8.64 20.34
CA ALA A 322 0.33 -7.99 20.89
C ALA A 322 0.01 -7.02 22.06
N GLY A 323 -1.27 -6.82 22.37
CA GLY A 323 -1.71 -5.85 23.39
C GLY A 323 -1.34 -4.41 23.04
N LEU A 324 -1.04 -4.14 21.77
CA LEU A 324 -0.75 -2.79 21.30
C LEU A 324 -2.07 -2.03 21.29
N THR A 325 -2.18 -1.03 22.14
CA THR A 325 -3.36 -0.16 22.16
C THR A 325 -3.17 0.93 21.14
N ALA A 326 -4.24 1.25 20.42
CA ALA A 326 -4.27 2.43 19.60
C ALA A 326 -3.97 3.66 20.48
N GLN A 327 -3.07 4.52 20.02
CA GLN A 327 -2.73 5.77 20.70
C GLN A 327 -3.67 6.89 20.26
#